data_AF-K2C914-F1
#
_entry.id   AF-K2C914-F1
#
_cell.length_a   1.000
_cell.length_b   1.000
_cell.length_c   1.000
_cell.angle_alpha   90.00
_cell.angle_beta   90.00
_cell.angle_gamma   90.00
#
_symmetry.space_group_name_H-M   'P 1'
#
loop_
_entity.id
_entity.type
_entity.pdbx_description
1 polymer ?
#
loop_
_entity_poly.entity_id
_entity_poly.type
_entity_poly.pdbx_seq_one_letter_code
_entity_poly.pdbx_strand_id
1 'polypeptide(L)'
;MILTALLVRIDSPGPIFYKQKRVGRYGKEFDVLKFRSMRVGSEAKSGPKISTADDDRISPLGRFLRRFGIDELPQFFLVLTGEMSVVGPRPERPFFVKDYYEFQGRRLSAKPGVTGL
;
A
#
# COMPACT_ATOMS: atom_id res chain seq x y z
N MET A 1 4.97 -6.59 15.13
CA MET A 1 3.64 -6.60 14.47
C MET A 1 2.47 -6.47 15.44
N ILE A 2 2.41 -7.23 16.54
CA ILE A 2 1.28 -7.17 17.50
C ILE A 2 1.13 -5.78 18.14
N LEU A 3 2.23 -5.20 18.64
CA LEU A 3 2.20 -3.84 19.21
C LEU A 3 1.68 -2.81 18.21
N THR A 4 2.17 -2.84 16.97
CA THR A 4 1.70 -1.97 15.88
C THR A 4 0.21 -2.15 15.62
N ALA A 5 -0.28 -3.39 15.60
CA ALA A 5 -1.69 -3.70 15.38
C ALA A 5 -2.59 -3.07 16.46
N LEU A 6 -2.17 -3.16 17.74
CA LEU A 6 -2.87 -2.54 18.87
C LEU A 6 -2.87 -1.01 18.76
N LEU A 7 -1.69 -0.41 18.49
CA LEU A 7 -1.57 1.05 18.34
C LEU A 7 -2.45 1.58 17.21
N VAL A 8 -2.50 0.89 16.06
CA VAL A 8 -3.39 1.25 14.94
C VAL A 8 -4.85 1.21 15.37
N ARG A 9 -5.26 0.18 16.13
CA ARG A 9 -6.64 0.02 16.59
C ARG A 9 -7.09 1.12 17.56
N ILE A 10 -6.14 1.68 18.33
CA ILE A 10 -6.38 2.74 19.32
C ILE A 10 -6.35 4.12 18.64
N ASP A 11 -5.43 4.37 17.71
CA ASP A 11 -5.24 5.67 17.05
C ASP A 11 -6.47 6.12 16.24
N SER A 12 -7.20 5.19 15.63
CA SER A 12 -8.41 5.51 14.86
C SER A 12 -9.43 4.37 14.85
N PRO A 13 -10.75 4.64 14.71
CA PRO A 13 -11.76 3.61 14.55
C PRO A 13 -11.62 2.88 13.20
N GLY A 14 -11.91 1.56 13.18
CA GLY A 14 -11.97 0.73 11.97
C GLY A 14 -11.01 -0.48 11.98
N PRO A 15 -10.78 -1.13 10.82
CA PRO A 15 -9.93 -2.33 10.69
C PRO A 15 -8.44 -2.03 10.80
N ILE A 16 -7.68 -2.93 11.44
CA ILE A 16 -6.23 -2.80 11.65
C ILE A 16 -5.47 -2.83 10.32
N PHE A 17 -5.86 -3.75 9.44
CA PHE A 17 -5.25 -3.92 8.14
C PHE A 17 -6.03 -3.16 7.06
N TYR A 18 -5.27 -2.59 6.14
CA TYR A 18 -5.75 -2.02 4.91
C TYR A 18 -5.40 -2.96 3.76
N LYS A 19 -6.39 -3.25 2.91
CA LYS A 19 -6.23 -4.02 1.68
C LYS A 19 -6.54 -3.12 0.49
N GLN A 20 -5.73 -3.22 -0.56
CA GLN A 20 -5.97 -2.46 -1.78
C GLN A 20 -5.53 -3.26 -3.00
N LYS A 21 -6.39 -3.27 -4.03
CA LYS A 21 -6.04 -3.84 -5.32
C LYS A 21 -4.84 -3.11 -5.94
N ARG A 22 -3.94 -3.91 -6.50
CA ARG A 22 -2.72 -3.51 -7.17
C ARG A 22 -2.46 -4.38 -8.38
N VAL A 23 -1.76 -3.81 -9.35
CA VAL A 23 -1.31 -4.55 -10.53
C VAL A 23 0.09 -5.06 -10.29
N GLY A 24 0.24 -6.37 -10.44
CA GLY A 24 1.50 -7.09 -10.30
C GLY A 24 2.10 -7.52 -11.62
N ARG A 25 2.95 -8.55 -11.53
CA ARG A 25 3.66 -9.08 -12.70
C ARG A 25 2.66 -9.55 -13.77
N TYR A 26 2.95 -9.21 -15.01
CA TYR A 26 2.14 -9.49 -16.19
C TYR A 26 0.71 -8.96 -16.13
N GLY A 27 0.49 -7.88 -15.35
CA GLY A 27 -0.82 -7.28 -15.23
C GLY A 27 -1.76 -8.00 -14.25
N LYS A 28 -1.29 -9.04 -13.56
CA LYS A 28 -2.12 -9.79 -12.60
C LYS A 28 -2.49 -8.89 -11.41
N GLU A 29 -3.78 -8.74 -11.13
CA GLU A 29 -4.23 -8.02 -9.95
C GLU A 29 -4.04 -8.86 -8.67
N PHE A 30 -3.66 -8.20 -7.58
CA PHE A 30 -3.59 -8.79 -6.25
C PHE A 30 -3.89 -7.74 -5.17
N ASP A 31 -4.23 -8.17 -3.96
CA ASP A 31 -4.43 -7.27 -2.83
C ASP A 31 -3.12 -7.07 -2.07
N VAL A 32 -2.65 -5.81 -2.00
CA VAL A 32 -1.59 -5.47 -1.04
C VAL A 32 -2.16 -5.42 0.36
N LEU A 33 -1.34 -5.81 1.33
CA LEU A 33 -1.67 -5.80 2.75
C LEU A 33 -0.78 -4.80 3.48
N LYS A 34 -1.38 -3.85 4.19
CA LYS A 34 -0.66 -2.85 5.01
C LYS A 34 -1.34 -2.68 6.35
N PHE A 35 -0.64 -2.09 7.32
CA PHE A 35 -1.33 -1.49 8.46
C PHE A 35 -2.07 -0.24 7.99
N ARG A 36 -3.24 0.01 8.58
CA ARG A 36 -3.99 1.23 8.29
C ARG A 36 -3.21 2.45 8.81
N SER A 37 -2.78 3.30 7.89
CA SER A 37 -2.13 4.58 8.18
C SER A 37 -3.00 5.79 7.81
N MET A 38 -4.16 5.58 7.19
CA MET A 38 -5.12 6.63 6.80
C MET A 38 -6.47 6.41 7.46
N ARG A 39 -7.22 7.49 7.69
CA ARG A 39 -8.57 7.41 8.26
C ARG A 39 -9.52 6.65 7.32
N VAL A 40 -10.43 5.86 7.89
CA VAL A 40 -11.46 5.14 7.12
C VAL A 40 -12.37 6.14 6.42
N GLY A 41 -12.72 5.87 5.16
CA GLY A 41 -13.56 6.76 4.35
C GLY A 41 -12.82 7.99 3.78
N SER A 42 -11.50 8.04 3.90
CA SER A 42 -10.68 9.17 3.42
C SER A 42 -10.74 9.44 1.91
N GLU A 43 -11.11 8.43 1.10
CA GLU A 43 -11.33 8.59 -0.35
C GLU A 43 -12.80 8.84 -0.72
N ALA A 44 -13.74 8.82 0.23
CA ALA A 44 -15.18 8.81 -0.06
C ALA A 44 -15.66 10.08 -0.80
N LYS A 45 -14.99 11.23 -0.59
CA LYS A 45 -15.33 12.50 -1.23
C LYS A 45 -14.39 12.88 -2.38
N SER A 46 -13.17 12.34 -2.40
CA SER A 46 -12.09 12.80 -3.28
C SER A 46 -11.69 11.80 -4.36
N GLY A 47 -12.16 10.56 -4.26
CA GLY A 47 -11.78 9.47 -5.15
C GLY A 47 -10.33 9.00 -4.98
N PRO A 48 -9.85 8.12 -5.87
CA PRO A 48 -8.48 7.65 -5.91
C PRO A 48 -7.48 8.81 -6.04
N LYS A 49 -6.68 9.07 -5.01
CA LYS A 49 -5.58 10.05 -5.09
C LYS A 49 -4.27 9.46 -4.61
N ILE A 50 -3.19 9.76 -5.33
CA ILE A 50 -1.84 9.49 -4.88
C ILE A 50 -1.61 10.29 -3.60
N SER A 51 -1.24 9.63 -2.52
CA SER A 51 -1.01 10.32 -1.25
C SER A 51 0.34 11.03 -1.27
N THR A 52 0.38 12.27 -0.79
CA THR A 52 1.62 13.02 -0.55
C THR A 52 2.10 12.84 0.90
N ALA A 53 3.27 13.39 1.24
CA ALA A 53 3.82 13.31 2.60
C ALA A 53 2.94 14.06 3.63
N ASP A 54 2.33 15.19 3.21
CA ASP A 54 1.52 16.07 4.06
C ASP A 54 0.00 15.85 3.88
N ASP A 55 -0.39 14.63 3.51
CA ASP A 55 -1.79 14.29 3.27
C ASP A 55 -2.60 14.29 4.59
N ASP A 56 -3.65 15.12 4.63
CA ASP A 56 -4.53 15.34 5.79
C ASP A 56 -5.34 14.10 6.19
N ARG A 57 -5.46 13.14 5.25
CA ARG A 57 -6.12 11.86 5.45
C ARG A 57 -5.30 10.88 6.31
N ILE A 58 -4.00 11.12 6.49
CA ILE A 58 -3.11 10.29 7.29
C ILE A 58 -3.39 10.52 8.78
N SER A 59 -3.49 9.45 9.57
CA SER A 59 -3.66 9.58 11.02
C SER A 59 -2.35 10.00 11.71
N PRO A 60 -2.38 10.55 12.93
CA PRO A 60 -1.16 10.92 13.66
C PRO A 60 -0.16 9.76 13.78
N LEU A 61 -0.62 8.57 14.19
CA LEU A 61 0.22 7.36 14.19
C LEU A 61 0.61 6.96 12.76
N GLY A 62 -0.31 7.08 11.80
CA GLY A 62 -0.06 6.76 10.40
C GLY A 62 1.14 7.51 9.81
N ARG A 63 1.35 8.78 10.18
CA ARG A 63 2.54 9.55 9.78
C ARG A 63 3.82 8.91 10.28
N PHE A 64 3.85 8.48 11.55
CA PHE A 64 5.00 7.77 12.11
C PHE A 64 5.24 6.44 11.38
N LEU A 65 4.19 5.63 11.20
CA LEU A 65 4.33 4.32 10.54
C LEU A 65 4.88 4.45 9.12
N ARG A 66 4.38 5.40 8.34
CA ARG A 66 4.82 5.66 6.96
C ARG A 66 6.26 6.16 6.89
N ARG A 67 6.65 7.03 7.82
CA ARG A 67 8.03 7.57 7.89
C ARG A 67 9.07 6.46 8.06
N PHE A 68 8.74 5.43 8.84
CA PHE A 68 9.63 4.29 9.11
C PHE A 68 9.32 3.04 8.27
N GLY A 69 8.36 3.13 7.32
CA GLY A 69 7.92 1.98 6.51
C GLY A 69 7.28 0.83 7.31
N ILE A 70 6.89 1.08 8.57
CA ILE A 70 6.31 0.07 9.46
C ILE A 70 4.93 -0.35 8.96
N ASP A 71 4.20 0.55 8.30
CA ASP A 71 2.89 0.24 7.73
C ASP A 71 2.96 -0.80 6.60
N GLU A 72 4.13 -0.96 5.97
CA GLU A 72 4.35 -1.90 4.88
C GLU A 72 4.80 -3.29 5.34
N LEU A 73 5.10 -3.48 6.64
CA LEU A 73 5.51 -4.79 7.17
C LEU A 73 4.56 -5.95 6.84
N PRO A 74 3.22 -5.79 6.83
CA PRO A 74 2.33 -6.88 6.43
C PRO A 74 2.52 -7.36 4.98
N GLN A 75 3.16 -6.58 4.11
CA GLN A 75 3.48 -7.01 2.74
C GLN A 75 4.50 -8.14 2.70
N PHE A 76 5.28 -8.37 3.76
CA PHE A 76 6.20 -9.51 3.82
C PHE A 76 5.48 -10.85 3.75
N PHE A 77 4.21 -10.94 4.17
CA PHE A 77 3.41 -12.14 3.93
C PHE A 77 3.21 -12.40 2.43
N LEU A 78 3.06 -11.35 1.63
CA LEU A 78 2.92 -11.45 0.17
C LEU A 78 4.24 -11.82 -0.52
N VAL A 79 5.38 -11.47 0.11
CA VAL A 79 6.69 -11.96 -0.32
C VAL A 79 6.80 -13.46 -0.08
N LEU A 80 6.37 -13.93 1.10
CA LEU A 80 6.41 -15.35 1.46
C LEU A 80 5.45 -16.19 0.61
N THR A 81 4.28 -15.67 0.23
CA THR A 81 3.34 -16.35 -0.68
C THR A 81 3.72 -16.21 -2.16
N GLY A 82 4.77 -15.44 -2.47
CA GLY A 82 5.32 -15.30 -3.81
C GLY A 82 4.60 -14.31 -4.73
N GLU A 83 3.59 -13.59 -4.23
CA GLU A 83 2.90 -12.49 -4.94
C GLU A 83 3.82 -11.25 -5.10
N MET A 84 4.70 -11.00 -4.12
CA MET A 84 5.67 -9.90 -4.13
C MET A 84 7.12 -10.38 -3.98
N SER A 85 8.06 -9.45 -4.14
CA SER A 85 9.49 -9.57 -3.85
C SER A 85 9.88 -8.54 -2.78
N VAL A 86 11.01 -8.73 -2.09
CA VAL A 86 11.54 -7.68 -1.20
C VAL A 86 11.91 -6.44 -2.02
N VAL A 87 12.61 -6.64 -3.14
CA VAL A 87 13.04 -5.59 -4.07
C VAL A 87 12.35 -5.79 -5.43
N GLY A 88 11.75 -4.72 -5.96
CA GLY A 88 11.08 -4.70 -7.26
C GLY A 88 10.28 -3.41 -7.49
N PRO A 89 9.69 -3.22 -8.68
CA PRO A 89 8.91 -2.02 -8.98
C PRO A 89 7.74 -1.87 -8.01
N ARG A 90 7.47 -0.64 -7.56
CA ARG A 90 6.33 -0.39 -6.67
C ARG A 90 5.01 -0.65 -7.41
N PRO A 91 4.13 -1.53 -6.88
CA PRO A 91 2.87 -1.83 -7.55
C PRO A 91 1.90 -0.66 -7.43
N GLU A 92 1.21 -0.36 -8.53
CA GLU A 92 0.22 0.72 -8.60
C GLU A 92 -1.22 0.24 -8.77
N ARG A 93 -2.18 1.12 -8.47
CA ARG A 93 -3.61 0.81 -8.59
C ARG A 93 -3.97 0.52 -10.05
N PRO A 94 -4.90 -0.41 -10.33
CA PRO A 94 -5.41 -0.63 -11.69
C PRO A 94 -5.86 0.65 -12.39
N PHE A 95 -6.49 1.56 -11.65
CA PHE A 95 -6.89 2.88 -12.13
C PHE A 95 -5.71 3.66 -12.73
N PHE A 96 -4.60 3.79 -11.99
CA PHE A 96 -3.43 4.52 -12.49
C PHE A 96 -2.69 3.75 -13.59
N VAL A 97 -2.62 2.42 -13.50
CA VAL A 97 -1.95 1.62 -14.54
C VAL A 97 -2.67 1.72 -15.88
N LYS A 98 -3.99 1.88 -15.88
CA LYS A 98 -4.78 2.09 -17.10
C LYS A 98 -4.54 3.46 -17.72
N ASP A 99 -4.44 4.49 -16.89
CA ASP A 99 -4.43 5.89 -17.34
C ASP A 99 -3.01 6.42 -17.63
N TYR A 100 -1.96 5.79 -17.08
CA TYR A 100 -0.58 6.28 -17.19
C TYR A 100 0.37 5.21 -17.75
N TYR A 101 0.93 5.47 -18.93
CA TYR A 101 1.88 4.57 -19.62
C TYR A 101 3.15 4.28 -18.80
N GLU A 102 3.56 5.18 -17.91
CA GLU A 102 4.74 5.02 -17.05
C GLU A 102 4.65 3.81 -16.11
N PHE A 103 3.43 3.36 -15.78
CA PHE A 103 3.20 2.20 -14.92
C PHE A 103 3.04 0.89 -15.71
N GLN A 104 3.15 0.94 -17.04
CA GLN A 104 2.97 -0.20 -17.93
C GLN A 104 4.32 -0.78 -18.41
N GLY A 105 4.26 -1.73 -19.35
CA GLY A 105 5.43 -2.25 -20.05
C GLY A 105 6.39 -2.99 -19.12
N ARG A 106 7.68 -2.58 -19.15
CA ARG A 106 8.76 -3.28 -18.43
C ARG A 106 8.58 -3.31 -16.92
N ARG A 107 7.88 -2.35 -16.30
CA ARG A 107 7.59 -2.41 -14.84
C ARG A 107 6.75 -3.64 -14.50
N LEU A 108 5.83 -4.01 -15.39
CA LEU A 108 4.96 -5.18 -15.19
C LEU A 108 5.66 -6.51 -15.53
N SER A 109 6.88 -6.53 -16.07
CA SER A 109 7.58 -7.80 -16.35
C SER A 109 8.25 -8.40 -15.11
N ALA A 110 8.46 -7.60 -14.06
CA ALA A 110 9.07 -8.00 -12.79
C ALA A 110 8.02 -8.23 -11.69
N LYS A 111 8.40 -9.00 -10.65
CA LYS A 111 7.56 -9.09 -9.44
C LYS A 111 7.56 -7.74 -8.72
N PRO A 112 6.39 -7.28 -8.23
CA PRO A 112 6.33 -6.07 -7.43
C PRO A 112 7.21 -6.15 -6.18
N GLY A 113 7.81 -5.04 -5.79
CA GLY A 113 8.64 -4.94 -4.59
C GLY A 113 7.90 -4.31 -3.40
N VAL A 114 8.27 -4.73 -2.19
CA VAL A 114 7.96 -3.95 -0.97
C VAL A 114 8.74 -2.63 -1.01
N THR A 115 10.00 -2.69 -1.46
CA THR A 115 10.83 -1.53 -1.77
C THR A 115 11.38 -1.63 -3.20
N GLY A 116 11.77 -0.49 -3.78
CA GLY A 116 12.38 -0.43 -5.10
C GLY A 116 12.26 0.96 -5.74
N LEU A 117 12.82 1.07 -6.95
CA LEU A 117 12.77 2.25 -7.82
C LEU A 117 11.54 2.21 -8.74
#